data_AF-A0A239DP03-F1
#
_entry.id   AF-A0A239DP03-F1
#
_cell.length_a   1.000
_cell.length_b   1.000
_cell.length_c   1.000
_cell.angle_alpha   90.00
_cell.angle_beta   90.00
_cell.angle_gamma   90.00
#
_symmetry.space_group_name_H-M   'P 1'
#
loop_
_entity.id
_entity.type
_entity.pdbx_description
1 polymer ?
#
loop_
_entity_poly.entity_id
_entity_poly.type
_entity_poly.pdbx_seq_one_letter_code
_entity_poly.pdbx_strand_id
1 'polypeptide(L)'
;MAQVVYDRKEQFQQIESGLMPGEQIIAVYDAIGTGTGFLGLTDKRVIVQDKSFVGKRVAITSIPYGKVSAVSVVSNKSLAGAFFSSGAIAIHVGTHTYEVEFRGGDKAHHVHNVILHFITG
;
A
#
# COMPACT_ATOMS: atom_id res chain seq x y z
N MET A 1 -21.29 5.02 -9.02
CA MET A 1 -20.46 4.14 -8.15
C MET A 1 -19.08 4.11 -8.78
N ALA A 2 -18.05 4.64 -8.11
CA ALA A 2 -16.70 4.58 -8.66
C ALA A 2 -16.24 3.12 -8.71
N GLN A 3 -15.65 2.69 -9.83
CA GLN A 3 -15.13 1.34 -9.96
C GLN A 3 -13.90 1.19 -9.05
N VAL A 4 -13.93 0.20 -8.14
CA VAL A 4 -12.79 -0.09 -7.27
C VAL A 4 -11.61 -0.55 -8.12
N VAL A 5 -10.44 0.07 -7.92
CA VAL A 5 -9.23 -0.23 -8.69
C VAL A 5 -8.49 -1.41 -8.07
N TYR A 6 -8.20 -2.46 -8.84
CA TYR A 6 -7.35 -3.55 -8.37
C TYR A 6 -6.49 -4.17 -9.46
N ASP A 7 -5.31 -4.68 -9.09
CA ASP A 7 -4.40 -5.39 -10.01
C ASP A 7 -4.74 -6.86 -10.19
N ARG A 8 -5.06 -7.55 -9.08
CA ARG A 8 -5.35 -8.99 -9.08
C ARG A 8 -6.63 -9.28 -8.31
N LYS A 9 -7.51 -10.07 -8.92
CA LYS A 9 -8.82 -10.40 -8.35
C LYS A 9 -8.69 -11.21 -7.05
N GLU A 10 -7.72 -12.12 -6.96
CA GLU A 10 -7.56 -12.95 -5.76
C GLU A 10 -7.15 -12.11 -4.55
N GLN A 11 -6.29 -11.10 -4.75
CA GLN A 11 -5.87 -10.17 -3.69
C GLN A 11 -7.02 -9.26 -3.25
N PHE A 12 -7.83 -8.79 -4.20
CA PHE A 12 -9.05 -8.05 -3.90
C PHE A 12 -9.99 -8.87 -3.01
N GLN A 13 -10.28 -10.12 -3.40
CA GLN A 13 -11.15 -11.02 -2.64
C GLN A 13 -10.57 -11.35 -1.25
N GLN A 14 -9.25 -11.46 -1.14
CA GLN A 14 -8.58 -11.66 0.14
C GLN A 14 -8.83 -10.48 1.09
N ILE A 15 -8.74 -9.23 0.62
CA ILE A 15 -9.09 -8.05 1.42
C ILE A 15 -10.58 -8.02 1.73
N GLU A 16 -11.43 -8.27 0.73
CA GLU A 16 -12.89 -8.26 0.85
C GLU A 16 -13.37 -9.19 1.97
N SER A 17 -12.80 -10.40 2.05
CA SER A 17 -13.11 -11.38 3.11
C SER A 17 -12.77 -10.93 4.53
N GLY A 18 -11.88 -9.94 4.67
CA GLY A 18 -11.37 -9.43 5.95
C GLY A 18 -11.89 -8.04 6.34
N LEU A 19 -12.85 -7.49 5.58
CA LEU A 19 -13.43 -6.18 5.85
C LEU A 19 -14.28 -6.18 7.12
N MET A 20 -14.20 -5.08 7.86
CA MET A 20 -15.15 -4.81 8.93
C MET A 20 -16.51 -4.37 8.36
N PRO A 21 -17.62 -4.53 9.11
CA PRO A 21 -18.92 -4.01 8.69
C PRO A 21 -18.85 -2.51 8.32
N GLY A 22 -19.30 -2.18 7.12
CA GLY A 22 -19.31 -0.80 6.60
C GLY A 22 -17.94 -0.26 6.18
N GLU A 23 -16.88 -1.08 6.16
CA GLU A 23 -15.60 -0.73 5.54
C GLU A 23 -15.68 -0.92 4.01
N GLN A 24 -15.14 0.03 3.26
CA GLN A 24 -15.16 0.02 1.79
C GLN A 24 -13.76 0.03 1.22
N ILE A 25 -13.53 -0.80 0.19
CA ILE A 25 -12.25 -0.85 -0.53
C ILE A 25 -12.19 0.34 -1.51
N ILE A 26 -11.06 1.04 -1.47
CA ILE A 26 -10.71 2.11 -2.40
C ILE A 26 -9.86 1.55 -3.54
N ALA A 27 -8.80 0.82 -3.20
CA ALA A 27 -7.90 0.21 -4.17
C ALA A 27 -7.10 -0.99 -3.63
N VAL A 28 -6.64 -1.88 -4.52
CA VAL A 28 -5.77 -3.02 -4.18
C VAL A 28 -4.66 -3.17 -5.23
N TYR A 29 -3.40 -3.00 -4.83
CA TYR A 29 -2.25 -3.07 -5.73
C TYR A 29 -1.35 -4.25 -5.41
N ASP A 30 -0.92 -4.95 -6.47
CA ASP A 30 0.04 -6.04 -6.38
C ASP A 30 1.44 -5.46 -6.15
N ALA A 31 2.12 -5.97 -5.13
CA ALA A 31 3.49 -5.58 -4.84
C ALA A 31 4.47 -6.52 -5.57
N ILE A 32 5.56 -5.95 -6.10
CA ILE A 32 6.55 -6.70 -6.90
C ILE A 32 7.85 -7.02 -6.12
N GLY A 33 8.02 -6.46 -4.92
CA GLY A 33 9.16 -6.73 -4.06
C GLY A 33 9.12 -8.12 -3.41
N THR A 34 10.29 -8.66 -3.02
CA THR A 34 10.40 -10.00 -2.43
C THR A 34 9.81 -10.11 -1.02
N GLY A 35 9.61 -8.98 -0.32
CA GLY A 35 9.07 -8.93 1.04
C GLY A 35 7.57 -8.66 1.14
N THR A 36 6.94 -8.07 0.12
CA THR A 36 5.56 -7.57 0.19
C THR A 36 4.69 -8.24 -0.85
N GLY A 37 3.49 -8.70 -0.47
CA GLY A 37 2.55 -9.35 -1.36
C GLY A 37 1.63 -8.39 -2.10
N PHE A 38 0.92 -7.54 -1.36
CA PHE A 38 0.01 -6.54 -1.91
C PHE A 38 -0.18 -5.40 -0.90
N LEU A 39 -0.75 -4.30 -1.39
CA LEU A 39 -1.26 -3.20 -0.57
C LEU A 39 -2.74 -2.94 -0.89
N GLY A 40 -3.56 -2.94 0.14
CA GLY A 40 -4.96 -2.55 0.11
C GLY A 40 -5.19 -1.19 0.76
N LEU A 41 -6.10 -0.42 0.19
CA LEU A 41 -6.59 0.84 0.74
C LEU A 41 -8.08 0.72 0.98
N THR A 42 -8.51 1.01 2.21
CA THR A 42 -9.93 1.11 2.56
C THR A 42 -10.24 2.51 3.06
N ASP A 43 -11.51 2.80 3.35
CA ASP A 43 -11.93 4.02 4.03
C ASP A 43 -11.58 4.06 5.54
N LYS A 44 -10.90 3.03 6.06
CA LYS A 44 -10.51 2.94 7.49
C LYS A 44 -9.02 2.71 7.73
N ARG A 45 -8.33 2.01 6.83
CA ARG A 45 -6.94 1.57 7.05
C ARG A 45 -6.21 1.27 5.74
N VAL A 46 -4.89 1.28 5.82
CA VAL A 46 -4.02 0.61 4.86
C VAL A 46 -3.85 -0.84 5.28
N ILE A 47 -3.89 -1.77 4.33
CA ILE A 47 -3.65 -3.20 4.55
C ILE A 47 -2.39 -3.60 3.79
N VAL A 48 -1.40 -4.17 4.47
CA VAL A 48 -0.16 -4.63 3.84
C VAL A 48 -0.01 -6.12 4.07
N GLN A 49 0.19 -6.89 2.99
CA GLN A 49 0.60 -8.28 3.12
C GLN A 49 2.13 -8.38 3.14
N ASP A 50 2.70 -8.88 4.23
CA ASP A 50 4.13 -9.11 4.39
C ASP A 50 4.44 -10.61 4.34
N LYS A 51 5.36 -10.99 3.45
CA LYS A 51 5.80 -12.37 3.19
C LYS A 51 7.17 -12.69 3.79
N SER A 52 7.77 -11.75 4.52
CA SER A 52 9.12 -11.88 5.09
C SER A 52 9.21 -12.75 6.35
N PHE A 53 8.07 -13.25 6.86
CA PHE A 53 8.04 -14.04 8.09
C PHE A 53 8.63 -15.45 7.89
N VAL A 54 9.55 -15.82 8.79
CA VAL A 54 10.22 -17.14 8.82
C VAL A 54 9.18 -18.27 8.79
N GLY A 55 9.45 -19.30 7.98
CA GLY A 55 8.62 -20.51 7.91
C GLY A 55 7.45 -20.44 6.93
N LYS A 56 7.60 -19.72 5.80
CA LYS A 56 6.54 -19.50 4.78
C LYS A 56 5.28 -18.85 5.35
N ARG A 57 5.43 -18.11 6.45
CA ARG A 57 4.32 -17.39 7.06
C ARG A 57 4.09 -16.09 6.31
N VAL A 58 2.83 -15.69 6.25
CA VAL A 58 2.40 -14.43 5.65
C VAL A 58 1.60 -13.68 6.69
N ALA A 59 1.89 -12.41 6.88
CA ALA A 59 1.11 -11.52 7.73
C ALA A 59 0.26 -10.59 6.88
N ILE A 60 -0.99 -10.37 7.30
CA ILE A 60 -1.84 -9.30 6.78
C ILE A 60 -1.92 -8.26 7.89
N THR A 61 -1.23 -7.14 7.68
CA THR A 61 -1.13 -6.07 8.67
C THR A 61 -2.12 -4.97 8.35
N SER A 62 -2.94 -4.59 9.32
CA SER A 62 -3.86 -3.46 9.23
C SER A 62 -3.27 -2.24 9.92
N ILE A 63 -3.10 -1.16 9.17
CA ILE A 63 -2.51 0.10 9.63
C ILE A 63 -3.61 1.17 9.60
N PRO A 64 -4.18 1.56 10.75
CA PRO A 64 -5.13 2.66 10.80
C PRO A 64 -4.48 3.96 10.32
N TYR A 65 -5.20 4.77 9.55
CA TYR A 65 -4.64 6.03 9.04
C TYR A 65 -4.14 6.96 10.15
N GLY A 66 -4.88 7.08 11.26
CA GLY A 66 -4.44 7.88 12.41
C GLY A 66 -3.19 7.37 13.15
N LYS A 67 -2.57 6.26 12.71
CA LYS A 67 -1.27 5.78 13.19
C LYS A 67 -0.13 5.98 12.18
N VAL A 68 -0.44 6.39 10.97
CA VAL A 68 0.56 6.75 9.95
C VAL A 68 1.06 8.15 10.26
N SER A 69 2.36 8.28 10.54
CA SER A 69 2.98 9.57 10.84
C SER A 69 3.48 10.29 9.58
N ALA A 70 3.79 9.53 8.52
CA ALA A 70 4.22 10.07 7.24
C ALA A 70 4.04 9.02 6.13
N VAL A 71 3.94 9.50 4.89
CA VAL A 71 3.98 8.70 3.67
C VAL A 71 4.93 9.36 2.67
N SER A 72 5.73 8.55 1.97
CA SER A 72 6.70 9.02 0.97
C SER A 72 6.52 8.28 -0.35
N VAL A 73 6.75 8.95 -1.47
CA VAL A 73 7.07 8.28 -2.75
C VAL A 73 8.59 8.08 -2.79
N VAL A 74 9.04 6.84 -2.97
CA VAL A 74 10.46 6.47 -2.90
C VAL A 74 11.01 6.29 -4.31
N SER A 75 11.98 7.14 -4.70
CA SER A 75 12.67 7.05 -5.98
C SER A 75 14.10 6.57 -5.87
N ASN A 76 14.47 5.61 -6.73
CA ASN A 76 15.88 5.30 -6.98
C ASN A 76 16.53 6.54 -7.64
N LYS A 77 17.61 7.06 -7.03
CA LYS A 77 18.41 8.13 -7.62
C LYS A 77 18.91 7.66 -8.99
N SER A 78 18.42 8.25 -10.07
CA SER A 78 19.13 8.19 -11.35
C SER A 78 20.25 9.22 -11.34
N LEU A 79 21.42 8.84 -11.86
CA LEU A 79 22.63 9.67 -11.94
C LEU A 79 22.49 10.88 -12.91
N ALA A 80 21.29 11.13 -13.46
CA ALA A 80 21.07 12.09 -14.55
C ALA A 80 19.71 12.84 -14.47
N GLY A 81 19.21 13.14 -13.27
CA GLY A 81 18.20 14.18 -13.08
C GLY A 81 16.74 13.86 -13.46
N ALA A 82 16.42 12.63 -13.87
CA ALA A 82 15.03 12.20 -14.04
C ALA A 82 14.52 11.55 -12.74
N PHE A 83 13.70 12.28 -11.96
CA PHE A 83 13.29 11.91 -10.60
C PHE A 83 12.04 11.02 -10.49
N PHE A 84 11.44 10.52 -11.59
CA PHE A 84 10.03 10.11 -11.56
C PHE A 84 9.69 8.75 -12.18
N SER A 85 10.60 7.76 -12.19
CA SER A 85 10.22 6.41 -12.65
C SER A 85 9.92 5.41 -11.53
N SER A 86 9.70 5.87 -10.30
CA SER A 86 9.67 4.96 -9.16
C SER A 86 8.28 4.45 -8.82
N GLY A 87 8.18 3.13 -8.68
CA GLY A 87 6.95 2.45 -8.28
C GLY A 87 6.82 2.24 -6.77
N ALA A 88 7.62 2.88 -5.91
CA ALA A 88 7.65 2.54 -4.49
C ALA A 88 7.07 3.63 -3.57
N ILE A 89 6.48 3.19 -2.46
CA ILE A 89 6.01 4.03 -1.35
C ILE A 89 6.60 3.55 -0.03
N ALA A 90 6.81 4.47 0.91
CA ALA A 90 7.15 4.17 2.29
C ALA A 90 6.08 4.74 3.23
N ILE A 91 5.55 3.91 4.13
CA ILE A 91 4.55 4.27 5.14
C ILE A 91 5.20 4.17 6.52
N HIS A 92 5.28 5.29 7.23
CA HIS A 92 5.89 5.37 8.53
C HIS A 92 4.84 5.21 9.64
N VAL A 93 5.07 4.25 10.54
CA VAL A 93 4.18 3.91 11.66
C VAL A 93 5.02 3.69 12.92
N GLY A 94 5.03 4.67 13.82
CA GLY A 94 5.92 4.64 14.98
C GLY A 94 7.39 4.55 14.55
N THR A 95 8.09 3.49 14.99
CA THR A 95 9.49 3.21 14.62
C THR A 95 9.62 2.30 13.40
N HIS A 96 8.52 1.88 12.79
CA HIS A 96 8.51 0.95 11.66
C HIS A 96 8.21 1.68 10.35
N THR A 97 8.79 1.18 9.25
CA THR A 97 8.51 1.67 7.90
C THR A 97 8.12 0.50 7.02
N TYR A 98 6.92 0.57 6.45
CA TYR A 98 6.47 -0.38 5.43
C TYR A 98 6.83 0.17 4.07
N GLU A 99 7.75 -0.51 3.37
CA GLU A 99 8.07 -0.19 1.98
C GLU A 99 7.33 -1.13 1.04
N VAL A 100 6.67 -0.56 0.03
CA VAL A 100 5.92 -1.31 -0.96
C VAL A 100 6.29 -0.83 -2.35
N GLU A 101 6.76 -1.74 -3.19
CA GLU A 101 7.07 -1.49 -4.60
C GLU A 101 5.98 -2.05 -5.51
N PHE A 102 5.54 -1.25 -6.47
CA PHE A 102 4.52 -1.57 -7.46
C PHE A 102 5.10 -1.58 -8.86
N ARG A 103 4.39 -2.23 -9.78
CA ARG A 103 4.63 -2.08 -11.21
C ARG A 103 4.01 -0.75 -11.71
N GLY A 104 4.84 0.28 -11.84
CA GLY A 104 4.48 1.60 -12.40
C GLY A 104 4.29 2.69 -11.35
N GLY A 105 4.72 3.92 -11.68
CA GLY A 105 4.71 5.06 -10.76
C GLY A 105 3.31 5.58 -10.40
N ASP A 106 2.34 5.48 -11.30
CA ASP A 106 0.97 5.97 -11.08
C ASP A 106 0.31 5.36 -9.83
N LYS A 107 0.64 4.09 -9.54
CA LYS A 107 0.13 3.38 -8.36
C LYS A 107 0.70 3.95 -7.07
N ALA A 108 2.01 4.19 -7.05
CA ALA A 108 2.68 4.82 -5.90
C ALA A 108 2.08 6.21 -5.62
N HIS A 109 1.83 7.01 -6.67
CA HIS A 109 1.19 8.31 -6.54
C HIS A 109 -0.26 8.20 -6.04
N HIS A 110 -1.06 7.28 -6.56
CA HIS A 110 -2.42 7.09 -6.07
C HIS A 110 -2.44 6.67 -4.60
N VAL A 111 -1.59 5.71 -4.23
CA VAL A 111 -1.47 5.25 -2.83
C VAL A 111 -1.05 6.38 -1.91
N HIS A 112 -0.03 7.13 -2.30
CA HIS A 112 0.42 8.31 -1.56
C HIS A 112 -0.72 9.30 -1.32
N ASN A 113 -1.49 9.65 -2.36
CA ASN A 113 -2.56 10.64 -2.26
C ASN A 113 -3.73 10.16 -1.39
N VAL A 114 -4.12 8.89 -1.49
CA VAL A 114 -5.16 8.32 -0.63
C VAL A 114 -4.73 8.35 0.83
N ILE A 115 -3.50 7.90 1.14
CA ILE A 115 -2.99 7.95 2.51
C ILE A 115 -2.92 9.39 3.00
N LEU A 116 -2.37 10.30 2.19
CA LEU A 116 -2.25 11.72 2.54
C LEU A 116 -3.61 12.32 2.89
N HIS A 117 -4.63 12.04 2.07
CA HIS A 117 -6.01 12.50 2.31
C HIS A 117 -6.52 12.12 3.70
N PHE A 118 -6.29 10.89 4.15
CA PHE A 118 -6.78 10.41 5.45
C PHE A 118 -5.92 10.80 6.65
N ILE A 119 -4.66 11.20 6.46
CA ILE A 119 -3.79 11.62 7.58
C ILE A 119 -3.77 13.14 7.79
N THR A 120 -4.24 13.93 6.81
CA THR A 120 -4.29 15.40 6.90
C THR A 120 -5.71 15.97 6.99
N GLY A 121 -6.73 15.17 6.68
CA GLY A 121 -8.14 15.54 6.84
C GLY A 121 -8.62 15.36 8.26
#